data_AF-A0A1F5K174-F1
#
_entry.id   AF-A0A1F5K174-F1
#
_cell.length_a   1.000
_cell.length_b   1.000
_cell.length_c   1.000
_cell.angle_alpha   90.00
_cell.angle_beta   90.00
_cell.angle_gamma   90.00
#
_symmetry.space_group_name_H-M   'P 1'
#
loop_
_entity.id
_entity.type
_entity.pdbx_description
1 polymer ?
#
loop_
_entity_poly.entity_id
_entity_poly.type
_entity_poly.pdbx_seq_one_letter_code
_entity_poly.pdbx_strand_id
1 'polypeptide(L)'
;MKRNQLNETKQLDKTALLELVKKTRNEIADLVLDKNMSKLKDLKSISKKRKDLAQMLTVLRQKELLEVLEQKVSKDEKVSKVEEGVAA
;
A
#
# COMPACT_ATOMS: atom_id res chain seq x y z
N MET A 1 2.99 -11.86 6.85
CA MET A 1 1.89 -11.21 7.55
C MET A 1 0.85 -12.27 7.86
N LYS A 2 0.16 -12.21 9.01
CA LYS A 2 -1.00 -13.07 9.25
C LYS A 2 -2.19 -12.57 8.44
N ARG A 3 -3.16 -13.44 8.11
CA ARG A 3 -4.34 -13.07 7.31
C ARG A 3 -5.13 -11.89 7.93
N ASN A 4 -5.29 -11.89 9.25
CA ASN A 4 -6.03 -10.83 9.96
C ASN A 4 -5.37 -9.46 9.79
N GLN A 5 -4.05 -9.39 9.98
CA GLN A 5 -3.25 -8.19 9.78
C GLN A 5 -3.32 -7.67 8.33
N LEU A 6 -3.42 -8.56 7.35
CA LEU A 6 -3.59 -8.16 5.95
C LEU A 6 -4.96 -7.52 5.71
N ASN A 7 -6.01 -8.04 6.33
CA ASN A 7 -7.35 -7.46 6.23
C ASN A 7 -7.42 -6.09 6.90
N GLU A 8 -6.82 -5.94 8.08
CA GLU A 8 -6.68 -4.64 8.76
C GLU A 8 -5.95 -3.63 7.86
N THR A 9 -4.85 -4.04 7.23
CA THR A 9 -4.06 -3.19 6.31
C THR A 9 -4.87 -2.70 5.11
N LYS A 10 -5.80 -3.51 4.59
CA LYS A 10 -6.66 -3.11 3.47
C LYS A 10 -7.68 -2.04 3.88
N GLN A 11 -8.13 -2.07 5.13
CA GLN A 11 -9.12 -1.13 5.68
C GLN A 11 -8.52 0.24 6.02
N LEU A 12 -7.20 0.33 6.24
CA LEU A 12 -6.52 1.59 6.54
C LEU A 12 -6.58 2.60 5.39
N ASP A 13 -6.77 3.88 5.70
CA ASP A 13 -6.66 4.95 4.72
C ASP A 13 -5.27 5.03 4.09
N LYS A 14 -5.18 5.63 2.89
CA LYS A 14 -3.93 5.74 2.13
C LYS A 14 -2.82 6.42 2.93
N THR A 15 -3.16 7.47 3.68
CA THR A 15 -2.23 8.21 4.56
C THR A 15 -1.72 7.33 5.69
N ALA A 16 -2.62 6.65 6.42
CA ALA A 16 -2.27 5.72 7.48
C ALA A 16 -1.42 4.55 6.97
N LEU A 17 -1.72 4.03 5.77
CA LEU A 17 -0.95 2.97 5.13
C LEU A 17 0.47 3.44 4.77
N LEU A 18 0.64 4.68 4.31
CA LEU A 18 1.95 5.28 4.04
C LEU A 18 2.78 5.43 5.31
N GLU A 19 2.17 5.86 6.42
CA GLU A 19 2.83 5.93 7.73
C GLU A 19 3.27 4.55 8.21
N LEU A 20 2.41 3.54 8.08
CA LEU A 20 2.74 2.17 8.42
C LEU A 20 3.91 1.64 7.58
N VAL A 21 3.91 1.91 6.27
CA VAL A 21 5.03 1.58 5.37
C VAL A 21 6.34 2.24 5.82
N LYS A 22 6.31 3.53 6.17
CA LYS A 22 7.50 4.24 6.69
C LYS A 22 8.00 3.60 7.98
N LYS A 23 7.09 3.32 8.92
CA LYS A 23 7.43 2.67 10.18
C LYS A 23 8.05 1.29 9.95
N THR A 24 7.44 0.45 9.12
CA THR A 24 7.97 -0.89 8.81
C THR A 24 9.34 -0.82 8.12
N ARG A 25 9.61 0.19 7.28
CA ARG A 25 10.94 0.41 6.70
C ARG A 25 11.99 0.72 7.77
N ASN A 26 11.68 1.62 8.70
CA ASN A 26 12.59 1.95 9.81
C ASN A 26 12.85 0.72 10.68
N GLU A 27 11.81 -0.03 11.02
CA GLU A 27 11.96 -1.27 11.77
C GLU A 27 12.82 -2.33 11.06
N ILE A 28 12.77 -2.40 9.72
CA ILE A 28 13.67 -3.28 8.96
C ILE A 28 15.11 -2.77 9.05
N ALA A 29 15.33 -1.45 8.97
CA ALA A 29 16.65 -0.85 9.10
C ALA A 29 17.25 -1.15 10.49
N ASP A 30 16.46 -0.97 11.55
CA ASP A 30 16.87 -1.28 12.93
C ASP A 30 17.27 -2.76 13.07
N LEU A 31 16.46 -3.68 12.54
CA LEU A 31 16.80 -5.11 12.56
C LEU A 31 18.07 -5.44 11.77
N VAL A 32 18.35 -4.73 10.68
CA VAL A 32 19.59 -4.89 9.92
C VAL A 32 20.79 -4.39 10.72
N LEU A 33 20.66 -3.27 11.43
CA LEU A 33 21.69 -2.79 12.34
C LEU A 33 21.95 -3.79 13.46
N ASP A 34 20.91 -4.29 14.13
CA ASP A 34 21.03 -5.31 15.17
C ASP A 34 21.68 -6.60 14.68
N LYS A 35 21.36 -7.02 13.45
CA LYS A 35 22.02 -8.15 12.79
C LYS A 35 23.52 -7.90 12.63
N ASN A 36 23.90 -6.73 12.14
CA ASN A 36 25.30 -6.37 11.93
C ASN A 36 26.07 -6.25 13.26
N MET A 37 25.40 -5.86 14.34
CA MET A 37 25.96 -5.86 15.70
C MET A 37 25.96 -7.23 16.38
N SER A 38 25.53 -8.30 15.70
CA SER A 38 25.35 -9.65 16.27
C SER A 38 24.41 -9.72 17.48
N LYS A 39 23.49 -8.74 17.61
CA LYS A 39 22.47 -8.67 18.67
C LYS A 39 21.18 -9.38 18.29
N LEU A 40 20.96 -9.60 16.99
CA LEU A 40 19.74 -10.21 16.47
C LEU A 40 19.77 -11.74 16.55
N LYS A 41 18.94 -12.32 17.42
CA LYS A 41 18.80 -13.78 17.56
C LYS A 41 17.95 -14.41 16.44
N ASP A 42 16.86 -13.77 16.04
CA ASP A 42 15.99 -14.26 14.96
C ASP A 42 16.33 -13.59 13.62
N LEU A 43 17.17 -14.24 12.81
CA LEU A 43 17.53 -13.76 11.47
C LEU A 43 16.37 -13.79 10.47
N LYS A 44 15.34 -14.63 10.70
CA LYS A 44 14.16 -14.72 9.83
C LYS A 44 13.22 -13.53 10.01
N SER A 45 13.34 -12.78 11.12
CA SER A 45 12.53 -11.60 11.40
C SER A 45 12.60 -10.55 10.29
N ILE A 46 13.80 -10.28 9.73
CA ILE A 46 14.00 -9.34 8.62
C ILE A 46 13.24 -9.80 7.38
N SER A 47 13.35 -11.08 7.02
CA SER A 47 12.67 -11.64 5.85
C SER A 47 11.15 -11.58 6.00
N LYS A 48 10.63 -11.89 7.20
CA LYS A 48 9.20 -11.77 7.51
C LYS A 48 8.73 -10.32 7.39
N LYS A 49 9.43 -9.35 7.97
CA LYS A 49 9.07 -7.92 7.86
C LYS A 49 9.16 -7.39 6.42
N ARG A 50 10.14 -7.84 5.63
CA ARG A 50 10.20 -7.49 4.19
C ARG A 50 9.00 -8.01 3.41
N LYS A 51 8.54 -9.23 3.71
CA LYS A 51 7.31 -9.78 3.13
C LYS A 51 6.09 -8.95 3.52
N ASP A 52 6.02 -8.52 4.77
CA ASP A 52 4.93 -7.66 5.26
C ASP A 52 4.92 -6.31 4.54
N LEU A 53 6.09 -5.68 4.41
CA LEU A 53 6.28 -4.44 3.66
C LEU A 53 5.84 -4.58 2.19
N ALA A 54 6.21 -5.67 1.52
CA ALA A 54 5.81 -5.92 0.14
C ALA A 54 4.28 -6.04 -0.02
N GLN A 55 3.61 -6.67 0.94
CA GLN A 55 2.16 -6.77 0.96
C GLN A 55 1.49 -5.41 1.18
N MET A 56 2.01 -4.58 2.10
CA MET A 56 1.52 -3.22 2.31
C MET A 56 1.66 -2.36 1.04
N LEU A 57 2.80 -2.43 0.36
CA LEU A 57 3.04 -1.72 -0.90
C LEU A 57 2.09 -2.18 -2.02
N THR A 58 1.77 -3.48 -2.05
CA THR A 58 0.79 -4.02 -3.02
C THR A 58 -0.60 -3.43 -2.78
N VAL A 59 -1.04 -3.37 -1.52
CA VAL A 59 -2.33 -2.75 -1.16
C VAL A 59 -2.33 -1.27 -1.51
N LEU A 60 -1.24 -0.56 -1.23
CA LEU A 60 -1.11 0.86 -1.60
C LEU A 60 -1.27 1.05 -3.11
N ARG A 61 -0.59 0.23 -3.90
CA ARG A 61 -0.67 0.30 -5.36
C ARG A 61 -2.08 -0.02 -5.88
N GLN A 62 -2.77 -0.99 -5.27
CA GLN A 62 -4.16 -1.31 -5.61
C GLN A 62 -5.08 -0.10 -5.37
N LYS A 63 -4.90 0.61 -4.25
CA LYS A 63 -5.68 1.82 -3.96
C LYS A 63 -5.43 2.94 -4.96
N GLU A 64 -4.16 3.20 -5.31
CA GLU A 64 -3.83 4.16 -6.36
C GLU A 64 -4.45 3.81 -7.72
N LEU A 65 -4.47 2.53 -8.08
CA LEU A 65 -5.08 2.08 -9.33
C LEU A 65 -6.60 2.27 -9.32
N LEU A 66 -7.27 2.05 -8.20
CA LEU A 66 -8.70 2.31 -8.05
C LEU A 66 -9.02 3.80 -8.21
N GLU A 67 -8.25 4.69 -7.56
CA GLU A 67 -8.40 6.15 -7.72
C GLU A 67 -8.28 6.57 -9.20
N VAL A 68 -7.31 6.00 -9.93
CA VAL A 68 -7.13 6.28 -11.37
C VAL A 68 -8.32 5.78 -12.19
N LEU A 69 -8.88 4.61 -11.87
CA LEU A 69 -10.04 4.06 -12.57
C LEU A 69 -11.31 4.91 -12.31
N GLU A 70 -11.56 5.31 -11.07
CA GLU A 70 -12.68 6.17 -10.69
C GLU A 70 -12.61 7.53 -11.40
N GLN A 71 -11.42 8.11 -11.52
CA GLN A 71 -11.20 9.33 -12.29
C GLN A 71 -11.47 9.17 -13.79
N LYS A 72 -11.19 7.99 -14.37
CA LYS A 72 -11.46 7.72 -15.79
C LYS A 72 -12.95 7.58 -16.03
N VAL A 73 -13.65 6.76 -15.24
CA VAL A 73 -15.12 6.60 -15.32
C VAL A 73 -15.81 7.96 -15.20
N SER A 74 -15.39 8.78 -14.24
CA SER A 74 -15.94 10.13 -14.04
C SER A 74 -15.70 11.10 -15.20
N LYS A 75 -14.67 10.87 -16.03
CA LYS A 75 -14.40 11.67 -17.24
C LYS A 75 -15.23 11.16 -18.41
N ASP A 76 -15.34 9.84 -18.57
CA ASP A 76 -16.11 9.22 -19.64
C ASP A 76 -17.61 9.58 -19.54
N GLU A 77 -18.18 9.63 -18.33
CA GLU A 77 -19.56 10.10 -18.09
C GLU A 77 -19.78 11.59 -18.43
N LYS A 78 -18.73 12.41 -18.36
CA LYS A 78 -18.82 13.83 -18.74
C LYS A 78 -18.75 14.00 -20.25
N VAL A 79 -17.97 13.16 -20.94
CA VAL A 79 -17.88 13.19 -22.41
C VAL A 79 -19.19 12.74 -23.05
N SER A 80 -19.81 11.67 -22.56
CA SER A 80 -21.10 11.20 -23.10
C SER A 80 -22.24 12.22 -22.95
N LYS A 81 -22.33 12.91 -21.81
CA LYS A 81 -23.34 13.98 -21.59
C LYS A 81 -23.10 15.22 -22.46
N VAL A 82 -21.86 15.50 -22.85
CA VAL A 82 -21.54 16.62 -23.75
C VAL A 82 -21.89 16.27 -25.19
N GLU A 83 -21.68 15.02 -25.63
CA GLU A 83 -22.08 14.55 -26.96
C GLU A 83 -23.61 14.54 -27.14
N GLU A 84 -24.37 14.13 -26.11
CA GLU A 84 -25.85 14.18 -26.14
C GLU A 84 -26.39 15.62 -26.18
N GLY A 85 -25.70 16.59 -25.57
CA GLY A 85 -26.10 18.00 -25.53
C GLY A 85 -25.69 18.83 -26.75
N VAL A 86 -24.76 18.34 -27.58
CA VAL A 86 -24.34 19.01 -28.84
C VAL A 86 -25.16 18.51 -30.03
N ALA A 87 -25.86 17.37 -29.90
CA ALA A 87 -26.73 16.81 -30.92
C ALA A 87 -28.20 17.28 -30.84
N ALA A 88 -28.55 18.18 -29.90
CA ALA A 88 -29.87 18.78 -29.73
C ALA A 88 -29.85 20.29 -30.02
#